data_AF-A0A9X3YJU3-F1
#
_entry.id   AF-A0A9X3YJU3-F1
#
_cell.length_a   1.000
_cell.length_b   1.000
_cell.length_c   1.000
_cell.angle_alpha   90.00
_cell.angle_beta   90.00
_cell.angle_gamma   90.00
#
_symmetry.space_group_name_H-M   'P 1'
#
loop_
_entity.id
_entity.type
_entity.pdbx_description
1 polymer ?
#
loop_
_entity_poly.entity_id
_entity_poly.type
_entity_poly.pdbx_seq_one_letter_code
_entity_poly.pdbx_strand_id
1 'polypeptide(L)'
;MLRDKLRASPLLVLFVVTFAITAFLNPAKVGLTVWGIAKLGMGGYVGYWIDRLIFPYARPHDLIGVEAGTSWKRRAAIVSATILAAAFTP
;
A
#
# COMPACT_ATOMS: atom_id res chain seq x y z
N MET A 1 13.55 18.73 2.11
CA MET A 1 12.34 18.33 1.35
C MET A 1 12.57 17.16 0.37
N LEU A 2 13.65 17.14 -0.45
CA LEU A 2 13.93 16.02 -1.38
C LEU A 2 14.38 14.71 -0.69
N ARG A 3 15.20 14.81 0.36
CA ARG A 3 15.65 13.66 1.16
C ARG A 3 14.51 12.88 1.80
N ASP A 4 13.43 13.55 2.23
CA ASP A 4 12.26 12.86 2.81
C ASP A 4 11.45 12.09 1.75
N LYS A 5 11.35 12.62 0.53
CA LYS A 5 10.68 11.94 -0.58
C LYS A 5 11.44 10.72 -1.08
N LEU A 6 12.77 10.69 -0.87
CA LEU A 6 13.66 9.63 -1.33
C LEU A 6 14.04 8.61 -0.25
N ARG A 7 13.43 8.63 0.95
CA ARG A 7 13.78 7.67 2.02
C ARG A 7 13.56 6.21 1.62
N ALA A 8 12.56 5.97 0.76
CA ALA A 8 12.27 4.64 0.22
C ALA A 8 13.04 4.31 -1.07
N SER A 9 13.84 5.25 -1.61
CA SER A 9 14.56 5.01 -2.87
C SER A 9 15.53 3.83 -2.80
N PRO A 10 16.23 3.51 -1.69
CA PRO A 10 17.11 2.34 -1.64
C PRO A 10 16.33 1.02 -1.79
N LEU A 11 15.13 0.94 -1.22
CA LEU A 11 14.26 -0.23 -1.33
C LEU A 11 13.75 -0.42 -2.76
N LEU A 12 13.39 0.69 -3.42
CA LEU A 12 12.93 0.67 -4.80
C LEU A 12 14.05 0.22 -5.76
N VAL A 13 15.28 0.73 -5.55
CA VAL A 13 16.44 0.29 -6.35
C VAL A 13 16.70 -1.20 -6.15
N LEU A 14 16.69 -1.69 -4.90
CA LEU A 14 16.87 -3.11 -4.60
C LEU A 14 15.79 -3.98 -5.27
N PHE A 15 14.53 -3.55 -5.22
CA PHE A 15 13.43 -4.23 -5.92
C PHE A 15 13.66 -4.30 -7.43
N VAL A 16 14.04 -3.19 -8.07
CA VAL A 16 14.28 -3.16 -9.52
C VAL A 16 15.43 -4.09 -9.92
N VAL A 17 16.54 -4.08 -9.16
CA VAL A 17 17.70 -4.96 -9.43
C VAL A 17 17.32 -6.43 -9.29
N THR A 18 16.67 -6.81 -8.19
CA THR A 18 16.27 -8.20 -7.94
C THR A 18 15.19 -8.69 -8.90
N PHE A 19 14.26 -7.81 -9.29
CA PHE A 19 13.25 -8.09 -10.31
C PHE A 19 13.89 -8.32 -11.69
N ALA A 20 14.85 -7.49 -12.10
CA ALA A 20 15.57 -7.65 -13.36
C ALA A 20 16.34 -8.99 -13.43
N ILE A 21 17.03 -9.35 -12.34
CA ILE A 21 17.70 -10.65 -12.22
C ILE A 21 16.70 -11.80 -12.36
N THR A 22 15.55 -11.70 -11.69
CA THR A 22 14.49 -12.72 -11.75
C THR A 22 13.90 -12.84 -13.15
N ALA A 23 13.68 -11.71 -13.83
CA ALA A 23 13.17 -11.68 -15.20
C ALA A 23 14.12 -12.35 -16.20
N PHE A 24 15.44 -12.19 -16.00
CA PHE A 24 16.45 -12.82 -16.84
C PHE A 24 16.59 -14.33 -16.55
N LEU A 25 16.65 -14.72 -15.27
CA LEU A 25 16.89 -16.12 -14.88
C LEU A 25 15.64 -17.00 -14.97
N ASN A 26 14.46 -16.45 -14.75
CA ASN A 26 13.20 -17.18 -14.76
C ASN A 26 12.03 -16.27 -15.18
N PRO A 27 11.84 -16.05 -16.49
CA PRO A 27 10.83 -15.12 -17.00
C PRO A 27 9.40 -15.55 -16.64
N ALA A 28 9.14 -16.84 -16.41
CA ALA A 28 7.84 -17.33 -16.00
C ALA A 28 7.39 -16.77 -14.63
N LYS A 29 8.33 -16.42 -13.74
CA LYS A 29 8.03 -15.85 -12.41
C LYS A 29 7.63 -14.38 -12.45
N VAL A 30 7.91 -13.67 -13.55
CA VAL A 30 7.62 -12.24 -13.69
C VAL A 30 6.12 -11.97 -13.53
N GLY A 31 5.28 -12.78 -14.18
CA GLY A 31 3.82 -12.66 -14.07
C GLY A 31 3.32 -12.82 -12.63
N LEU A 32 3.89 -13.78 -11.88
CA LEU A 32 3.55 -14.00 -10.48
C LEU A 32 3.94 -12.81 -9.59
N THR A 33 5.11 -12.23 -9.82
CA THR A 33 5.56 -11.05 -9.06
C THR A 33 4.69 -9.83 -9.36
N VAL A 34 4.38 -9.57 -10.63
CA VAL A 34 3.49 -8.48 -11.04
C VAL A 34 2.09 -8.67 -10.45
N TRP A 35 1.58 -9.91 -10.48
CA TRP A 35 0.31 -10.27 -9.86
C TRP A 35 0.29 -9.98 -8.35
N GLY A 36 1.35 -10.37 -7.64
CA GLY A 36 1.48 -10.10 -6.20
C GLY A 36 1.45 -8.60 -5.88
N ILE A 37 2.19 -7.79 -6.64
CA ILE A 37 2.22 -6.32 -6.45
C ILE A 37 0.87 -5.70 -6.76
N ALA A 38 0.21 -6.15 -7.84
CA ALA A 38 -1.11 -5.67 -8.22
C ALA A 38 -2.15 -5.95 -7.11
N LYS A 39 -2.12 -7.14 -6.51
CA LYS A 39 -3.00 -7.50 -5.38
C LYS A 39 -2.82 -6.57 -4.19
N LEU A 40 -1.57 -6.33 -3.77
CA LEU A 40 -1.27 -5.43 -2.65
C LEU A 40 -1.67 -3.98 -2.95
N GLY A 41 -1.40 -3.50 -4.18
CA GLY A 41 -1.81 -2.17 -4.64
C GLY A 41 -3.32 -1.98 -4.64
N MET A 42 -4.06 -2.97 -5.16
CA MET A 42 -5.52 -2.98 -5.12
C MET A 42 -6.06 -3.02 -3.69
N GLY A 43 -5.48 -3.82 -2.81
CA GLY A 43 -5.86 -3.86 -1.39
C GLY A 43 -5.73 -2.48 -0.72
N GLY A 44 -4.63 -1.76 -0.99
CA GLY A 44 -4.43 -0.40 -0.50
C GLY A 44 -5.46 0.60 -1.06
N TYR A 45 -5.72 0.54 -2.37
CA TYR A 45 -6.71 1.40 -3.04
C TYR A 45 -8.12 1.18 -2.47
N VAL A 46 -8.56 -0.08 -2.40
CA VAL A 46 -9.88 -0.44 -1.88
C VAL A 46 -10.02 -0.04 -0.42
N GLY A 47 -9.00 -0.31 0.43
CA GLY A 47 -9.03 0.10 1.84
C GLY A 47 -9.16 1.61 2.04
N TYR A 48 -8.46 2.40 1.23
CA TYR A 48 -8.58 3.86 1.25
C TYR A 48 -9.99 4.33 0.87
N TRP A 49 -10.62 3.72 -0.13
CA TRP A 49 -11.97 4.09 -0.55
C TRP A 49 -13.04 3.63 0.43
N ILE A 50 -12.90 2.44 1.03
CA ILE A 50 -13.79 1.96 2.08
C ILE A 50 -13.82 2.95 3.25
N ASP A 51 -12.64 3.40 3.71
CA ASP A 51 -12.53 4.43 4.75
C ASP A 51 -13.32 5.71 4.38
N ARG A 52 -13.21 6.16 3.13
CA ARG A 52 -13.86 7.39 2.65
C ARG A 52 -15.37 7.25 2.45
N LEU A 53 -15.85 6.07 2.07
CA LEU A 53 -17.27 5.78 1.85
C LEU A 53 -18.02 5.61 3.17
N ILE A 54 -17.42 4.93 4.16
CA ILE A 54 -18.07 4.69 5.45
C ILE A 54 -18.06 5.97 6.31
N PHE A 55 -16.99 6.77 6.24
CA PHE A 55 -16.80 7.94 7.09
C PHE A 55 -16.62 9.24 6.28
N PRO A 56 -17.63 9.66 5.50
CA PRO A 56 -17.51 10.84 4.65
C PRO A 56 -17.31 12.15 5.45
N TYR A 57 -17.82 12.18 6.69
CA TYR A 57 -17.83 13.34 7.60
C TYR A 57 -16.61 13.41 8.54
N ALA A 58 -15.87 12.32 8.74
CA ALA A 58 -14.78 12.22 9.73
C ALA A 58 -13.43 11.99 9.05
N ARG A 59 -13.07 12.88 8.12
CA ARG A 59 -11.85 12.77 7.34
C ARG A 59 -10.64 13.20 8.18
N PRO A 60 -9.53 12.45 8.17
CA PRO A 60 -8.39 12.74 9.04
C PRO A 60 -7.68 14.09 8.81
N HIS A 61 -7.89 14.72 7.65
CA HIS A 61 -7.35 16.04 7.34
C HIS A 61 -8.28 17.19 7.72
N ASP A 62 -9.57 16.91 7.93
CA ASP A 62 -10.57 17.92 8.30
C ASP A 62 -10.75 18.01 9.82
N LEU A 63 -10.21 17.06 10.57
CA LEU A 63 -10.31 16.96 12.02
C LEU A 63 -9.04 17.52 12.71
N ILE A 64 -9.17 17.93 13.97
CA ILE A 64 -8.07 18.47 14.79
C ILE A 64 -8.03 17.70 16.12
N GLY A 65 -6.84 17.62 16.74
CA GLY A 65 -6.67 17.04 18.07
C GLY A 65 -6.87 15.53 18.13
N VAL A 66 -7.59 15.04 19.14
CA VAL A 66 -7.76 13.60 19.43
C VAL A 66 -8.57 12.89 18.33
N GLU A 67 -9.54 13.58 17.74
CA GLU A 67 -10.39 13.03 16.66
C GLU A 67 -9.57 12.78 15.39
N ALA A 68 -8.66 13.72 15.05
CA ALA A 68 -7.70 13.53 13.98
C ALA A 68 -6.83 12.29 14.23
N GLY A 69 -6.23 12.19 15.41
CA GLY A 69 -5.39 11.04 15.79
C GLY A 69 -6.14 9.71 15.69
N THR A 70 -7.41 9.67 16.11
CA THR A 70 -8.25 8.47 16.08
C THR A 70 -8.64 8.08 14.65
N SER A 71 -8.99 9.06 13.81
CA SER A 71 -9.34 8.82 12.41
C SER A 71 -8.14 8.34 11.58
N TRP A 72 -6.92 8.83 11.83
CA TRP A 72 -5.69 8.32 11.20
C TRP A 72 -5.43 6.85 11.56
N LYS A 73 -5.58 6.49 12.85
CA LYS A 73 -5.44 5.10 13.31
C LYS A 73 -6.48 4.18 12.68
N ARG A 74 -7.74 4.64 12.61
CA ARG A 74 -8.85 3.92 11.97
C ARG A 74 -8.55 3.65 10.50
N ARG A 75 -8.12 4.67 9.73
CA ARG A 75 -7.73 4.51 8.33
C ARG A 75 -6.59 3.52 8.17
N ALA A 76 -5.55 3.62 9.01
CA ALA A 76 -4.43 2.69 8.99
C ALA A 76 -4.88 1.25 9.22
N ALA A 77 -5.79 1.03 10.19
CA ALA A 77 -6.35 -0.29 10.47
C ALA A 77 -7.14 -0.85 9.27
N ILE A 78 -8.05 -0.07 8.68
CA ILE A 78 -8.86 -0.49 7.52
C ILE A 78 -7.95 -0.85 6.34
N VAL A 79 -6.99 0.03 5.99
CA VAL A 79 -6.07 -0.18 4.87
C VAL A 79 -5.16 -1.40 5.13
N SER A 80 -4.67 -1.59 6.35
CA SER A 80 -3.87 -2.78 6.68
C SER A 80 -4.69 -4.07 6.54
N ALA A 81 -5.95 -4.07 6.98
CA ALA A 81 -6.84 -5.23 6.89
C ALA A 81 -7.13 -5.61 5.44
N THR A 82 -7.36 -4.64 4.56
CA THR A 82 -7.59 -4.93 3.13
C THR A 82 -6.33 -5.39 2.41
N ILE A 83 -5.16 -4.87 2.76
CA ILE A 83 -3.88 -5.35 2.21
C ILE A 83 -3.62 -6.80 2.64
N LEU A 84 -3.84 -7.12 3.92
CA LEU A 84 -3.68 -8.49 4.43
C LEU A 84 -4.68 -9.44 3.76
N ALA A 85 -5.95 -9.03 3.64
CA ALA A 85 -6.95 -9.82 2.92
C ALA A 85 -6.51 -10.11 1.48
N ALA A 86 -6.06 -9.08 0.73
CA ALA A 86 -5.57 -9.24 -0.63
C ALA A 86 -4.29 -10.10 -0.73
N ALA A 87 -3.47 -10.13 0.31
CA ALA A 87 -2.29 -10.99 0.37
C ALA A 87 -2.68 -12.48 0.56
N PHE A 88 -3.74 -12.76 1.32
CA PHE A 88 -4.20 -14.13 1.58
C PHE A 88 -5.17 -14.67 0.52
N THR A 89 -5.73 -13.83 -0.35
CA THR A 89 -6.54 -14.33 -1.47
C THR A 89 -5.68 -15.11 -2.47
N PRO A 90 -6.12 -16.32 -2.89
CA PRO A 90 -5.40 -17.15 -3.85
C PRO A 90 -5.14 -16.41 -5.17
#